data_AF-A0A433JEW0-F1
#
_entry.id   AF-A0A433JEW0-F1
#
_cell.length_a   1.000
_cell.length_b   1.000
_cell.length_c   1.000
_cell.angle_alpha   90.00
_cell.angle_beta   90.00
_cell.angle_gamma   90.00
#
_symmetry.space_group_name_H-M   'P 1'
#
loop_
_entity.id
_entity.type
_entity.pdbx_description
1 polymer ?
#
loop_
_entity_poly.entity_id
_entity_poly.type
_entity_poly.pdbx_seq_one_letter_code
_entity_poly.pdbx_strand_id
1 'polypeptide(L)'
;MPGPAPDPTPASTAPLFTIGYERASLDSVIAALKAQNVATVLDVRELPLSRRAGFSKSPLSAGLAEAGIGYVHLKGLGTPKEGRVAARLGRMDRFWEIVDEKMATPEAEHDLVRAAALAAPAPACLLCFEAEPHVCHRLRVAEALSGRFGFTVRHLRALPPGAASF
;
A
#
# COMPACT_ATOMS: atom_id res chain seq x y z
N MET A 1 18.92 46.41 -5.90
CA MET A 1 19.32 45.07 -5.43
C MET A 1 18.09 44.20 -5.48
N PRO A 2 17.98 43.23 -6.41
CA PRO A 2 16.93 42.24 -6.33
C PRO A 2 17.16 41.40 -5.07
N GLY A 3 16.13 41.26 -4.23
CA GLY A 3 16.18 40.43 -3.03
C GLY A 3 16.46 38.96 -3.36
N PRO A 4 16.89 38.15 -2.37
CA PRO A 4 17.13 36.73 -2.61
C PRO A 4 15.84 36.07 -3.12
N ALA A 5 15.98 35.24 -4.15
CA ALA A 5 14.90 34.37 -4.61
C ALA A 5 14.40 33.52 -3.43
N PRO A 6 13.09 33.22 -3.35
CA PRO A 6 12.59 32.32 -2.32
C PRO A 6 13.28 30.95 -2.46
N ASP A 7 13.70 30.38 -1.34
CA ASP A 7 14.22 29.01 -1.28
C ASP A 7 13.21 28.06 -1.95
N PRO A 8 13.66 27.08 -2.75
CA PRO A 8 12.77 26.09 -3.31
C PRO A 8 12.16 25.29 -2.17
N THR A 9 10.87 25.51 -1.89
CA THR A 9 10.05 24.61 -1.07
C THR A 9 10.27 23.19 -1.60
N PRO A 10 10.65 22.20 -0.77
CA PRO A 10 10.82 20.84 -1.25
C PRO A 10 9.53 20.43 -1.95
N ALA A 11 9.62 20.01 -3.21
CA ALA A 11 8.49 19.57 -4.00
C ALA A 11 7.66 18.61 -3.15
N SER A 12 6.47 19.03 -2.75
CA SER A 12 5.65 18.26 -1.81
C SER A 12 5.14 17.02 -2.54
N THR A 13 5.87 15.91 -2.41
CA THR A 13 5.45 14.61 -2.92
C THR A 13 4.07 14.29 -2.33
N ALA A 14 3.13 13.83 -3.17
CA ALA A 14 1.79 13.49 -2.70
C ALA A 14 1.85 12.46 -1.56
N PRO A 15 0.91 12.48 -0.61
CA PRO A 15 0.92 11.55 0.51
C PRO A 15 0.77 10.10 0.04
N LEU A 16 1.52 9.20 0.65
CA LEU A 16 1.39 7.75 0.44
C LEU A 16 0.58 7.17 1.60
N PHE A 17 -0.52 6.52 1.26
CA PHE A 17 -1.35 5.82 2.23
C PHE A 17 -1.03 4.33 2.26
N THR A 18 -1.39 3.65 3.34
CA THR A 18 -1.44 2.19 3.37
C THR A 18 -2.74 1.74 3.99
N ILE A 19 -3.30 0.62 3.52
CA ILE A 19 -4.51 0.05 4.11
C ILE A 19 -4.46 -1.48 4.12
N GLY A 20 -4.96 -2.05 5.21
CA GLY A 20 -5.12 -3.48 5.43
C GLY A 20 -6.60 -3.85 5.45
N TYR A 21 -7.00 -4.89 4.70
CA TYR A 21 -8.41 -5.22 4.53
C TYR A 21 -8.93 -6.39 5.38
N GLU A 22 -8.11 -7.02 6.24
CA GLU A 22 -8.41 -8.21 7.07
C GLU A 22 -9.69 -8.12 7.93
N ARG A 23 -10.24 -6.93 8.17
CA ARG A 23 -11.52 -6.77 8.90
C ARG A 23 -12.52 -5.82 8.22
N ALA A 24 -12.23 -5.37 7.01
CA ALA A 24 -13.07 -4.42 6.27
C ALA A 24 -13.83 -5.04 5.09
N SER A 25 -15.02 -4.51 4.76
CA SER A 25 -15.66 -4.75 3.47
C SER A 25 -14.95 -3.95 2.36
N LEU A 26 -15.24 -4.29 1.11
CA LEU A 26 -14.78 -3.51 -0.04
C LEU A 26 -15.28 -2.06 0.05
N ASP A 27 -16.55 -1.86 0.41
CA ASP A 27 -17.16 -0.54 0.57
C ASP A 27 -16.45 0.31 1.64
N SER A 28 -16.12 -0.28 2.79
CA SER A 28 -15.39 0.43 3.85
C SER A 28 -13.98 0.81 3.42
N VAL A 29 -13.31 -0.03 2.61
CA VAL A 29 -12.01 0.31 2.02
C VAL A 29 -12.17 1.46 1.03
N ILE A 30 -13.13 1.39 0.11
CA ILE A 30 -13.39 2.46 -0.87
C ILE A 30 -13.72 3.78 -0.17
N ALA A 31 -14.54 3.76 0.89
CA ALA A 31 -14.88 4.95 1.66
C ALA A 31 -13.64 5.59 2.31
N ALA A 32 -12.77 4.79 2.92
CA ALA A 32 -11.51 5.27 3.50
C ALA A 32 -10.57 5.87 2.45
N LEU A 33 -10.50 5.27 1.26
CA LEU A 33 -9.69 5.76 0.14
C LEU A 33 -10.23 7.09 -0.40
N LYS A 34 -11.55 7.21 -0.57
CA LYS A 34 -12.21 8.43 -1.03
C LYS A 34 -12.03 9.59 -0.05
N ALA A 35 -12.12 9.33 1.25
CA ALA A 35 -11.91 10.34 2.28
C ALA A 35 -10.51 10.99 2.23
N GLN A 36 -9.55 10.32 1.60
CA GLN A 36 -8.18 10.80 1.42
C GLN A 36 -7.84 11.18 -0.02
N ASN A 37 -8.84 11.18 -0.92
CA ASN A 37 -8.66 11.44 -2.35
C ASN A 37 -7.59 10.54 -2.99
N VAL A 38 -7.54 9.26 -2.61
CA VAL A 38 -6.62 8.30 -3.22
C VAL A 38 -7.00 8.11 -4.68
N ALA A 39 -6.06 8.41 -5.57
CA ALA A 39 -6.21 8.25 -7.01
C ALA A 39 -5.91 6.82 -7.46
N THR A 40 -4.93 6.14 -6.84
CA THR A 40 -4.52 4.79 -7.23
C THR A 40 -4.25 3.89 -6.04
N VAL A 41 -4.78 2.67 -6.09
CA VAL A 41 -4.41 1.57 -5.19
C VAL A 41 -3.28 0.75 -5.80
N LEU A 42 -2.20 0.60 -5.05
CA LEU A 42 -1.06 -0.24 -5.35
C LEU A 42 -1.18 -1.53 -4.54
N ASP A 43 -1.64 -2.59 -5.18
CA ASP A 43 -1.73 -3.91 -4.58
C ASP A 43 -0.33 -4.54 -4.51
N VAL A 44 0.19 -4.67 -3.30
CA VAL A 44 1.53 -5.22 -3.04
C VAL A 44 1.48 -6.69 -2.63
N ARG A 45 0.37 -7.41 -2.89
CA ARG A 45 0.29 -8.85 -2.63
C ARG A 45 1.05 -9.61 -3.70
N GLU A 46 1.75 -10.69 -3.34
CA GLU A 46 2.33 -11.58 -4.36
C GLU A 46 1.22 -12.21 -5.22
N LEU A 47 0.17 -12.69 -4.56
CA LEU A 47 -1.00 -13.27 -5.19
C LEU A 47 -2.24 -12.45 -4.78
N PRO A 48 -2.93 -11.78 -5.72
CA PRO A 48 -4.12 -10.98 -5.43
C PRO A 48 -5.37 -11.86 -5.34
N LEU A 49 -5.27 -12.92 -4.55
CA LEU A 49 -6.33 -13.89 -4.25
C LEU A 49 -6.80 -13.68 -2.82
N SER A 50 -8.10 -13.60 -2.63
CA SER A 50 -8.69 -13.42 -1.30
C SER A 50 -9.97 -14.22 -1.16
N ARG A 51 -10.17 -14.80 0.02
CA ARG A 51 -11.46 -15.40 0.41
C ARG A 51 -12.47 -14.36 0.87
N ARG A 52 -12.02 -13.12 1.11
CA ARG A 52 -12.92 -12.03 1.47
C ARG A 52 -13.62 -11.53 0.22
N ALA A 53 -14.95 -11.44 0.30
CA ALA A 53 -15.78 -10.92 -0.78
C ALA A 53 -15.25 -9.57 -1.28
N GLY A 54 -15.12 -9.42 -2.60
CA GLY A 54 -14.64 -8.19 -3.24
C GLY A 54 -13.12 -7.98 -3.30
N PHE A 55 -12.30 -8.82 -2.65
CA PHE A 55 -10.84 -8.59 -2.57
C PHE A 55 -9.98 -9.48 -3.46
N SER A 56 -10.58 -10.36 -4.27
CA SER A 56 -9.87 -10.98 -5.39
C SER A 56 -9.65 -9.94 -6.49
N LYS A 57 -8.60 -10.12 -7.31
CA LYS A 57 -8.16 -9.14 -8.31
C LYS A 57 -9.29 -8.49 -9.12
N SER A 58 -10.11 -9.29 -9.80
CA SER A 58 -11.14 -8.75 -10.72
C SER A 58 -12.23 -7.98 -9.98
N PRO A 59 -12.88 -8.52 -8.91
CA PRO A 59 -13.83 -7.75 -8.12
C PRO A 59 -13.26 -6.47 -7.50
N LEU A 60 -12.03 -6.54 -6.98
CA LEU A 60 -11.37 -5.38 -6.38
C LEU A 60 -11.13 -4.28 -7.42
N SER A 61 -10.56 -4.65 -8.56
CA SER A 61 -10.31 -3.72 -9.66
C SER A 61 -11.61 -3.10 -10.18
N ALA A 62 -12.70 -3.87 -10.27
CA ALA A 62 -14.00 -3.37 -10.71
C ALA A 62 -14.60 -2.37 -9.71
N GLY A 63 -14.65 -2.72 -8.42
CA GLY A 63 -15.20 -1.82 -7.40
C GLY A 63 -14.37 -0.54 -7.23
N LEU A 64 -13.04 -0.61 -7.38
CA LEU A 64 -12.19 0.59 -7.41
C LEU A 64 -12.46 1.45 -8.65
N ALA A 65 -12.62 0.85 -9.82
CA ALA A 65 -12.91 1.59 -11.05
C ALA A 65 -14.28 2.29 -10.99
N GLU A 66 -15.31 1.65 -10.46
CA GLU A 66 -16.62 2.27 -10.20
C GLU A 66 -16.52 3.47 -9.24
N ALA A 67 -15.54 3.44 -8.33
CA ALA A 67 -15.23 4.53 -7.43
C ALA A 67 -14.33 5.63 -8.03
N GLY A 68 -13.88 5.47 -9.29
CA GLY A 68 -12.93 6.38 -9.95
C GLY A 68 -11.48 6.23 -9.47
N ILE A 69 -11.13 5.09 -8.86
CA ILE A 69 -9.82 4.80 -8.29
C ILE A 69 -9.07 3.81 -9.18
N GLY A 70 -7.86 4.16 -9.58
CA GLY A 70 -6.97 3.29 -10.34
C GLY A 70 -6.51 2.07 -9.52
N TYR A 71 -6.17 0.99 -10.22
CA TYR A 71 -5.64 -0.23 -9.61
C TYR A 71 -4.40 -0.71 -10.33
N VAL A 72 -3.32 -0.91 -9.59
CA VAL A 72 -2.06 -1.47 -10.11
C VAL A 72 -1.59 -2.59 -9.19
N HIS A 73 -1.31 -3.76 -9.77
CA HIS A 73 -0.71 -4.88 -9.05
C HIS A 73 0.82 -4.85 -9.20
N LEU A 74 1.52 -4.85 -8.08
CA LEU A 74 2.98 -4.81 -7.96
C LEU A 74 3.47 -6.08 -7.27
N LYS A 75 3.46 -7.18 -8.04
CA LYS A 75 3.82 -8.51 -7.55
C LYS A 75 5.25 -8.57 -6.98
N GLY A 76 6.18 -7.79 -7.53
CA GLY A 76 7.57 -7.72 -7.10
C GLY A 76 7.72 -7.31 -5.63
N LEU A 77 6.74 -6.56 -5.09
CA LEU A 77 6.70 -6.11 -3.70
C LEU A 77 5.96 -7.06 -2.75
N GLY A 78 5.53 -8.23 -3.26
CA GLY A 78 4.77 -9.20 -2.49
C GLY A 78 5.62 -10.16 -1.69
N THR A 79 5.12 -10.54 -0.51
CA THR A 79 5.74 -11.57 0.33
C THR A 79 5.58 -12.97 -0.29
N PRO A 80 6.66 -13.75 -0.44
CA PRO A 80 6.63 -15.14 -0.90
C PRO A 80 5.80 -16.08 -0.01
N LYS A 81 5.52 -17.29 -0.51
CA LYS A 81 4.75 -18.30 0.22
C LYS A 81 5.36 -18.64 1.58
N GLU A 82 6.68 -18.76 1.63
CA GLU A 82 7.46 -19.10 2.81
C GLU A 82 7.30 -18.04 3.90
N GLY A 83 7.33 -16.76 3.52
CA GLY A 83 7.07 -15.64 4.43
C GLY A 83 5.65 -15.68 4.97
N ARG A 84 4.64 -15.90 4.11
CA ARG A 84 3.24 -16.05 4.56
C ARG A 84 3.06 -17.22 5.54
N VAL A 85 3.79 -18.32 5.35
CA VAL A 85 3.78 -19.45 6.27
C VAL A 85 4.44 -19.08 7.60
N ALA A 86 5.59 -18.41 7.57
CA ALA A 86 6.28 -17.96 8.78
C ALA A 86 5.40 -17.03 9.62
N ALA A 87 4.74 -16.04 9.00
CA ALA A 87 3.81 -15.15 9.67
C ALA A 87 2.64 -15.92 10.33
N ARG A 88 2.04 -16.88 9.62
CA ARG A 88 0.95 -17.71 10.16
C ARG A 88 1.39 -18.55 11.38
N LEU A 89 2.64 -18.99 11.40
CA LEU A 89 3.22 -19.74 12.52
C LEU A 89 3.76 -18.84 13.64
N GLY A 90 3.58 -17.52 13.55
CA GLY A 90 4.09 -16.55 14.53
C GLY A 90 5.61 -16.37 14.50
N ARG A 91 6.31 -16.89 13.48
CA ARG A 91 7.77 -16.78 13.32
C ARG A 91 8.14 -15.44 12.68
N MET A 92 7.94 -14.35 13.41
CA MET A 92 8.08 -12.99 12.87
C MET A 92 9.51 -12.65 12.44
N ASP A 93 10.53 -13.12 13.15
CA ASP A 93 11.93 -12.89 12.75
C ASP A 93 12.21 -13.48 11.36
N ARG A 94 11.82 -14.74 11.15
CA ARG A 94 11.96 -15.40 9.85
C ARG A 94 11.10 -14.76 8.77
N PHE A 95 9.92 -14.25 9.13
CA PHE A 95 9.08 -13.50 8.20
C PHE A 95 9.80 -12.26 7.69
N TRP A 96 10.40 -11.47 8.58
CA TRP A 96 11.13 -10.25 8.20
C TRP A 96 12.37 -10.54 7.37
N GLU A 97 13.15 -11.57 7.72
CA GLU A 97 14.27 -12.03 6.88
C GLU A 97 13.83 -12.30 5.44
N ILE A 98 12.73 -13.04 5.26
CA ILE A 98 12.20 -13.38 3.93
C ILE A 98 11.70 -12.13 3.20
N VAL A 99 11.05 -11.19 3.90
CA VAL A 99 10.59 -9.92 3.31
C VAL A 99 11.79 -9.08 2.85
N ASP A 100 12.84 -8.98 3.67
CA ASP A 100 14.02 -8.20 3.35
C ASP A 100 14.82 -8.85 2.19
N GLU A 101 14.99 -10.18 2.20
CA GLU A 101 15.53 -10.95 1.07
C GLU A 101 14.75 -10.68 -0.22
N LYS A 102 13.41 -10.65 -0.14
CA LYS A 102 12.54 -10.36 -1.29
C LYS A 102 12.67 -8.93 -1.78
N MET A 103 12.76 -7.96 -0.86
CA MET A 103 12.90 -6.53 -1.19
C MET A 103 14.26 -6.22 -1.86
N ALA A 104 15.27 -7.08 -1.68
CA ALA A 104 16.56 -6.97 -2.33
C ALA A 104 16.60 -7.50 -3.78
N THR A 105 15.51 -8.10 -4.30
CA THR A 105 15.51 -8.65 -5.66
C THR A 105 15.31 -7.57 -6.74
N PRO A 106 15.84 -7.77 -7.97
CA PRO A 106 15.64 -6.81 -9.07
C PRO A 106 14.18 -6.54 -9.41
N GLU A 107 13.30 -7.54 -9.25
CA GLU A 107 11.86 -7.38 -9.50
C GLU A 107 11.20 -6.49 -8.44
N ALA A 108 11.65 -6.58 -7.18
CA ALA A 108 11.16 -5.70 -6.12
C ALA A 108 11.62 -4.27 -6.35
N GLU A 109 12.89 -4.08 -6.75
CA GLU A 109 13.45 -2.78 -7.11
C GLU A 109 12.67 -2.12 -8.25
N HIS A 110 12.41 -2.86 -9.32
CA HIS A 110 11.63 -2.39 -10.46
C HIS A 110 10.22 -1.93 -10.04
N ASP A 111 9.51 -2.75 -9.26
CA ASP A 111 8.17 -2.42 -8.82
C ASP A 111 8.16 -1.30 -7.77
N LEU A 112 9.23 -1.11 -6.99
CA LEU A 112 9.36 -0.01 -6.04
C LEU A 112 9.51 1.33 -6.77
N VAL A 113 10.36 1.40 -7.79
CA VAL A 113 10.50 2.59 -8.64
C VAL A 113 9.17 2.90 -9.34
N ARG A 114 8.49 1.87 -9.84
CA ARG A 114 7.17 2.02 -10.45
C ARG A 114 6.11 2.51 -9.45
N ALA A 115 6.13 2.03 -8.20
CA ALA A 115 5.27 2.52 -7.13
C ALA A 115 5.51 4.00 -6.86
N ALA A 116 6.77 4.42 -6.77
CA ALA A 116 7.14 5.82 -6.58
C ALA A 116 6.64 6.71 -7.73
N ALA A 117 6.83 6.28 -8.99
CA ALA A 117 6.36 7.02 -10.15
C ALA A 117 4.83 7.17 -10.19
N LEU A 118 4.08 6.14 -9.78
CA LEU A 118 2.62 6.17 -9.70
C LEU A 118 2.11 7.02 -8.53
N ALA A 119 2.84 7.07 -7.43
CA ALA A 119 2.46 7.81 -6.23
C ALA A 119 2.91 9.28 -6.25
N ALA A 120 3.87 9.65 -7.10
CA ALA A 120 4.37 11.03 -7.20
C ALA A 120 3.31 12.06 -7.64
N PRO A 121 2.49 11.83 -8.70
CA PRO A 121 1.58 12.85 -9.22
C PRO A 121 0.28 13.01 -8.41
N ALA A 122 -0.14 11.99 -7.67
CA ALA A 122 -1.41 11.99 -6.94
C ALA A 122 -1.37 10.99 -5.77
N PRO A 123 -2.21 11.17 -4.72
CA PRO A 123 -2.20 10.30 -3.57
C PRO A 123 -2.45 8.83 -3.95
N ALA A 124 -1.56 7.95 -3.50
CA ALA A 124 -1.67 6.52 -3.73
C ALA A 124 -1.83 5.76 -2.41
N CYS A 125 -2.36 4.54 -2.47
CA CYS A 125 -2.49 3.68 -1.30
C CYS A 125 -1.91 2.29 -1.55
N LEU A 126 -0.95 1.86 -0.72
CA LEU A 126 -0.52 0.48 -0.66
C LEU A 126 -1.62 -0.38 -0.03
N LEU A 127 -1.94 -1.52 -0.66
CA LEU A 127 -2.95 -2.46 -0.17
C LEU A 127 -2.34 -3.83 0.13
N CYS A 128 -2.60 -4.35 1.32
CA CYS A 128 -2.32 -5.74 1.70
C CYS A 128 -3.46 -6.32 2.56
N PHE A 129 -3.33 -7.59 2.96
CA PHE A 129 -4.32 -8.30 3.76
C PHE A 129 -4.39 -7.80 5.19
N GLU A 130 -3.32 -7.94 5.97
CA GLU A 130 -3.29 -7.80 7.43
C GLU A 130 -3.82 -6.42 7.87
N ALA A 131 -4.66 -6.31 8.89
CA ALA A 131 -5.19 -5.00 9.28
C ALA A 131 -4.07 -4.05 9.74
N GLU A 132 -3.05 -4.59 10.37
CA GLU A 132 -2.05 -3.84 11.11
C GLU A 132 -0.69 -3.85 10.38
N PRO A 133 -0.07 -2.68 10.11
CA PRO A 133 1.15 -2.59 9.31
C PRO A 133 2.37 -3.27 9.95
N HIS A 134 2.50 -3.26 11.29
CA HIS A 134 3.70 -3.77 11.96
C HIS A 134 3.85 -5.30 11.95
N VAL A 135 2.86 -6.03 11.40
CA VAL A 135 2.95 -7.47 11.14
C VAL A 135 2.87 -7.79 9.65
N CYS A 136 3.04 -6.78 8.80
CA CYS A 136 2.77 -6.86 7.37
C CYS A 136 3.96 -6.32 6.57
N HIS A 137 4.28 -6.97 5.44
CA HIS A 137 5.39 -6.56 4.58
C HIS A 137 5.18 -5.18 3.96
N ARG A 138 3.93 -4.70 3.89
CA ARG A 138 3.63 -3.35 3.38
C ARG A 138 4.35 -2.26 4.17
N LEU A 139 4.72 -2.52 5.43
CA LEU A 139 5.53 -1.60 6.22
C LEU A 139 6.91 -1.41 5.58
N ARG A 140 7.61 -2.49 5.22
CA ARG A 140 8.91 -2.43 4.52
C ARG A 140 8.82 -1.71 3.19
N VAL A 141 7.75 -1.95 2.44
CA VAL A 141 7.50 -1.22 1.17
C VAL A 141 7.30 0.27 1.43
N ALA A 142 6.51 0.64 2.44
CA ALA A 142 6.24 2.03 2.78
C ALA A 142 7.49 2.76 3.31
N GLU A 143 8.28 2.09 4.17
CA GLU A 143 9.56 2.58 4.67
C GLU A 143 10.55 2.81 3.52
N ALA A 144 10.65 1.86 2.58
CA ALA A 144 11.50 2.01 1.39
C ALA A 144 11.05 3.19 0.51
N LEU A 145 9.74 3.36 0.30
CA LEU A 145 9.20 4.50 -0.45
C LEU A 145 9.46 5.83 0.27
N SER A 146 9.28 5.88 1.58
CA SER A 146 9.55 7.06 2.40
C SER A 146 11.03 7.44 2.39
N GLY A 147 11.92 6.49 2.72
CA GLY A 147 13.35 6.74 2.86
C GLY A 147 14.06 7.05 1.54
N ARG A 148 13.61 6.47 0.43
CA ARG A 148 14.29 6.61 -0.88
C ARG A 148 13.69 7.70 -1.77
N PHE A 149 12.39 7.97 -1.65
CA PHE A 149 11.66 8.89 -2.53
C PHE A 149 10.95 10.02 -1.77
N GLY A 150 11.08 10.10 -0.44
CA GLY A 150 10.59 11.22 0.36
C GLY A 150 9.08 11.22 0.62
N PHE A 151 8.38 10.10 0.41
CA PHE A 151 6.94 10.02 0.68
C PHE A 151 6.63 10.16 2.18
N THR A 152 5.60 10.95 2.49
CA THR A 152 4.99 10.95 3.83
C THR A 152 3.97 9.82 3.91
N VAL A 153 4.25 8.82 4.74
CA VAL A 153 3.41 7.63 4.90
C VAL A 153 2.32 7.85 5.95
N ARG A 154 1.07 7.48 5.64
CA ARG A 154 -0.05 7.46 6.58
C ARG A 154 -0.80 6.13 6.53
N HIS A 155 -1.01 5.52 7.69
CA HIS A 155 -1.71 4.24 7.79
C HIS A 155 -3.22 4.46 7.99
N LEU A 156 -4.02 4.05 7.01
CA LEU A 156 -5.48 4.08 7.08
C LEU A 156 -6.01 2.82 7.77
N ARG A 157 -7.15 2.98 8.43
CA ARG A 157 -7.95 1.88 8.97
C ARG A 157 -9.30 1.91 8.28
N ALA A 158 -9.63 0.84 7.56
CA ALA A 158 -10.99 0.66 7.08
C ALA A 158 -11.85 0.11 8.23
N LEU A 159 -12.96 0.79 8.50
CA LEU A 159 -13.89 0.39 9.55
C LEU A 159 -14.59 -0.93 9.18
N PRO A 160 -14.88 -1.80 10.16
CA PRO A 160 -15.70 -2.97 9.90
C PRO A 160 -17.11 -2.55 9.41
N PRO A 161 -17.80 -3.43 8.66
CA PRO A 161 -19.15 -3.15 8.19
C PRO A 161 -20.08 -2.81 9.37
N GLY A 162 -20.82 -1.71 9.29
CA GLY A 162 -21.76 -1.29 10.34
C GLY A 162 -21.16 -0.51 11.51
N ALA A 163 -19.84 -0.27 11.55
CA ALA A 163 -19.28 0.72 12.47
C ALA A 163 -19.56 2.12 11.90
N ALA A 164 -20.56 2.79 12.45
CA ALA A 164 -20.83 4.19 12.13
C ALA A 164 -19.59 5.05 12.46
N SER A 165 -19.20 5.92 11.53
CA SER A 165 -18.29 7.02 11.83
C SER A 165 -19.05 7.99 12.73
N PHE A 166 -18.69 8.07 14.01
CA PHE A 166 -19.18 9.09 14.94
C PHE A 166 -18.47 10.42 14.70
#